data_AF-A0A0Q4WDY7-F1
#
_entry.id   AF-A0A0Q4WDY7-F1
#
_cell.length_a   1.000
_cell.length_b   1.000
_cell.length_c   1.000
_cell.angle_alpha   90.00
_cell.angle_beta   90.00
_cell.angle_gamma   90.00
#
_symmetry.space_group_name_H-M   'P 1'
#
loop_
_entity.id
_entity.type
_entity.pdbx_description
1 polymer ?
#
loop_
_entity_poly.entity_id
_entity_poly.type
_entity_poly.pdbx_seq_one_letter_code
_entity_poly.pdbx_strand_id
1 'polypeptide(L)'
;MSAGIPLTPSLPASKASRRDADRARKRAARQALREAGAPDPRQLDAAIVDALRDALLASASSRGTRPGEPLVASVVDARDVLRLALRGLRGRESGGVPLQTEAIRAALVARLAPPLDGSGA
;
A
#
# COMPACT_ATOMS: atom_id res chain seq x y z
N MET A 1 -31.17 -28.31 -38.53
CA MET A 1 -30.63 -26.94 -38.39
C MET A 1 -30.05 -26.82 -36.99
N SER A 2 -28.72 -26.67 -36.89
CA SER A 2 -27.98 -26.64 -35.63
C SER A 2 -27.63 -25.21 -35.29
N ALA A 3 -27.95 -24.74 -34.08
CA ALA A 3 -27.43 -23.50 -33.53
C ALA A 3 -26.95 -23.79 -32.10
N GLY A 4 -25.62 -23.77 -31.95
CA GLY A 4 -24.91 -24.09 -30.72
C GLY A 4 -25.17 -23.08 -29.61
N ILE A 5 -25.31 -23.60 -28.39
CA ILE A 5 -25.41 -22.82 -27.16
C ILE A 5 -23.99 -22.29 -26.83
N PRO A 6 -23.84 -20.99 -26.49
CA PRO A 6 -22.54 -20.39 -26.26
C PRO A 6 -21.89 -20.86 -24.95
N LEU A 7 -20.57 -20.97 -25.04
CA LEU A 7 -19.56 -21.28 -24.05
C LEU A 7 -19.84 -20.70 -22.65
N THR A 8 -20.20 -21.56 -21.70
CA THR A 8 -20.03 -21.27 -20.27
C THR A 8 -18.55 -21.06 -19.95
N PRO A 9 -18.15 -20.04 -19.17
CA PRO A 9 -16.77 -19.88 -18.76
C PRO A 9 -16.35 -21.10 -17.92
N SER A 10 -15.42 -21.89 -18.47
CA SER A 10 -14.86 -23.07 -17.83
C SER A 10 -14.22 -22.67 -16.50
N LEU A 11 -14.91 -22.97 -15.39
CA LEU A 11 -14.36 -22.81 -14.06
C LEU A 11 -13.22 -23.82 -13.88
N PRO A 12 -12.04 -23.42 -13.35
CA PRO A 12 -10.90 -24.31 -13.20
C PRO A 12 -11.26 -25.53 -12.32
N ALA A 13 -11.16 -26.72 -12.93
CA ALA A 13 -11.74 -27.98 -12.46
C ALA A 13 -11.03 -28.62 -11.25
N SER A 14 -9.89 -28.11 -10.79
CA SER A 14 -9.16 -28.67 -9.63
C SER A 14 -8.62 -27.62 -8.66
N LYS A 15 -8.46 -27.98 -7.38
CA LYS A 15 -7.83 -27.13 -6.35
C LYS A 15 -6.42 -26.68 -6.75
N ALA A 16 -5.69 -27.52 -7.48
CA ALA A 16 -4.38 -27.19 -8.03
C ALA A 16 -4.49 -26.08 -9.10
N SER A 17 -5.41 -26.23 -10.07
CA SER A 17 -5.65 -25.20 -11.10
C SER A 17 -6.11 -23.86 -10.53
N ARG A 18 -6.88 -23.85 -9.43
CA ARG A 18 -7.27 -22.62 -8.72
C ARG A 18 -6.08 -21.93 -8.06
N ARG A 19 -5.17 -22.71 -7.44
CA ARG A 19 -3.94 -22.18 -6.83
C ARG A 19 -2.98 -21.62 -7.88
N ASP A 20 -2.85 -22.29 -9.02
CA ASP A 20 -1.97 -21.81 -10.10
C ASP A 20 -2.53 -20.58 -10.79
N ALA A 21 -3.85 -20.51 -11.00
CA ALA A 21 -4.52 -19.29 -11.45
C ALA A 21 -4.33 -18.13 -10.45
N ASP A 22 -4.42 -18.39 -9.14
CA ASP A 22 -4.18 -17.38 -8.11
C ASP A 22 -2.71 -16.90 -8.09
N ARG A 23 -1.75 -17.82 -8.23
CA ARG A 23 -0.32 -17.47 -8.37
C ARG A 23 -0.07 -16.63 -9.62
N ALA A 24 -0.67 -16.99 -10.75
CA ALA A 24 -0.54 -16.25 -12.00
C ALA A 24 -1.12 -14.83 -11.87
N ARG A 25 -2.30 -14.69 -11.27
CA ARG A 25 -2.92 -13.39 -10.97
C ARG A 25 -2.03 -12.53 -10.08
N LYS A 26 -1.46 -13.10 -9.01
CA LYS A 26 -0.55 -12.38 -8.11
C LYS A 26 0.74 -11.94 -8.80
N ARG A 27 1.29 -12.78 -9.70
CA ARG A 27 2.46 -12.40 -10.51
C ARG A 27 2.12 -11.27 -11.48
N ALA A 28 1.00 -11.37 -12.18
CA ALA A 28 0.54 -10.32 -13.10
C ALA A 28 0.30 -8.99 -12.38
N ALA A 29 -0.32 -9.01 -11.20
CA ALA A 29 -0.52 -7.80 -10.38
C ALA A 29 0.82 -7.17 -9.96
N ARG A 30 1.80 -7.97 -9.53
CA ARG A 30 3.14 -7.47 -9.19
C ARG A 30 3.87 -6.91 -10.41
N GLN A 31 3.72 -7.55 -11.56
CA GLN A 31 4.31 -7.09 -12.81
C GLN A 31 3.71 -5.74 -13.24
N ALA A 32 2.38 -5.61 -13.20
CA ALA A 32 1.70 -4.35 -13.48
C ALA A 32 2.12 -3.22 -12.53
N LEU A 33 2.31 -3.51 -11.24
CA LEU A 33 2.84 -2.53 -10.28
C LEU A 33 4.26 -2.08 -10.64
N ARG A 34 5.13 -3.01 -11.05
CA ARG A 34 6.51 -2.67 -11.48
C ARG A 34 6.50 -1.81 -12.73
N GLU A 35 5.71 -2.18 -13.74
CA GLU A 35 5.59 -1.43 -14.99
C GLU A 35 5.04 -0.03 -14.76
N ALA A 36 4.12 0.13 -13.81
CA ALA A 36 3.60 1.43 -13.40
C ALA A 36 4.58 2.25 -12.53
N GLY A 37 5.73 1.68 -12.14
CA GLY A 37 6.65 2.29 -11.16
C GLY A 37 6.00 2.49 -9.79
N ALA A 38 5.03 1.64 -9.43
CA ALA A 38 4.37 1.68 -8.14
C ALA A 38 5.15 0.87 -7.09
N PRO A 39 5.14 1.30 -5.81
CA PRO A 39 5.74 0.52 -4.73
C PRO A 39 4.99 -0.80 -4.54
N ASP A 40 5.72 -1.87 -4.19
CA ASP A 40 5.08 -3.10 -3.70
C ASP A 40 4.33 -2.79 -2.38
N PRO A 41 3.12 -3.31 -2.15
CA PRO A 41 2.35 -3.04 -0.93
C PRO A 41 3.13 -3.21 0.38
N ARG A 42 4.06 -4.17 0.44
CA ARG A 42 4.90 -4.37 1.63
C ARG A 42 5.92 -3.25 1.84
N GLN A 43 6.49 -2.74 0.76
CA GLN A 43 7.41 -1.60 0.81
C GLN A 43 6.66 -0.34 1.24
N LEU A 44 5.43 -0.17 0.74
CA LEU A 44 4.56 0.94 1.12
C LEU A 44 4.21 0.91 2.61
N ASP A 45 3.74 -0.23 3.11
CA ASP A 45 3.38 -0.40 4.52
C ASP A 45 4.60 -0.20 5.44
N ALA A 46 5.77 -0.73 5.07
CA ALA A 46 7.00 -0.51 5.82
C ALA A 46 7.37 0.99 5.89
N ALA A 47 7.28 1.72 4.77
CA ALA A 47 7.57 3.15 4.74
C ALA A 47 6.62 3.98 5.63
N ILE A 48 5.33 3.59 5.70
CA ILE A 48 4.36 4.24 6.60
C ILE A 48 4.69 3.96 8.06
N VAL A 49 5.03 2.72 8.41
CA VAL A 49 5.39 2.32 9.77
C VAL A 49 6.66 3.02 10.24
N ASP A 50 7.69 3.08 9.39
CA ASP A 50 8.94 3.77 9.70
C ASP A 50 8.70 5.27 9.90
N ALA A 51 7.92 5.90 9.01
CA ALA A 51 7.56 7.31 9.14
C ALA A 51 6.77 7.61 10.43
N LEU A 52 5.85 6.72 10.83
CA LEU A 52 5.11 6.85 12.07
C LEU A 52 6.04 6.71 13.29
N ARG A 53 6.97 5.75 13.26
CA ARG A 53 7.98 5.57 14.31
C ARG A 53 8.82 6.84 14.46
N ASP A 54 9.32 7.39 13.36
CA ASP A 54 10.15 8.59 13.36
C ASP A 54 9.39 9.79 13.92
N ALA A 55 8.12 9.96 13.52
CA ALA A 55 7.26 11.03 14.03
C ALA A 55 7.01 10.89 15.54
N LEU A 56 6.76 9.67 16.03
CA LEU A 56 6.58 9.40 17.46
C LEU A 56 7.87 9.67 18.25
N LEU A 57 9.03 9.24 17.75
CA LEU A 57 10.32 9.49 18.40
C LEU A 57 10.67 10.99 18.44
N ALA A 58 10.38 11.72 17.36
CA ALA A 58 10.55 13.17 17.31
C ALA A 58 9.65 13.89 18.33
N SER A 59 8.39 13.46 18.45
CA SER A 59 7.44 14.01 19.43
C SER A 59 7.87 13.73 20.87
N ALA A 60 8.38 12.53 21.17
CA ALA A 60 8.88 12.16 22.50
C ALA A 60 10.14 12.94 22.89
N SER A 61 10.95 13.35 21.91
CA SER A 61 12.17 14.13 22.12
C SER A 61 11.92 15.64 22.21
N SER A 62 10.69 16.10 21.89
CA SER A 62 10.32 17.50 22.02
C SER A 62 10.16 17.84 23.51
N ARG A 63 11.14 18.59 24.06
CA ARG A 63 10.99 19.17 25.40
C ARG A 63 9.85 20.17 25.32
N GLY A 64 8.89 20.07 26.24
CA GLY A 64 7.90 21.12 26.43
C GLY A 64 8.60 22.47 26.49
N THR A 65 8.01 23.48 25.87
CA THR A 65 8.54 24.85 25.85
C THR A 65 8.62 25.47 27.25
N ARG A 66 8.09 24.79 28.29
CA ARG A 66 8.12 25.19 29.69
C ARG A 66 8.53 24.04 30.62
N PRO A 67 9.33 24.31 31.67
CA PRO A 67 9.60 23.33 32.72
C PRO A 67 8.30 22.97 33.46
N GLY A 68 7.97 21.67 33.54
CA GLY A 68 6.85 21.17 34.35
C GLY A 68 5.52 20.97 33.63
N GLU A 69 5.41 21.26 32.33
CA GLU A 69 4.23 20.87 31.56
C GLU A 69 4.23 19.35 31.29
N PRO A 70 3.11 18.64 31.52
CA PRO A 70 3.00 17.23 31.20
C PRO A 70 3.22 17.01 29.71
N LEU A 71 4.13 16.08 29.40
CA LEU A 71 4.62 15.77 28.07
C LEU A 71 3.53 15.06 27.25
N VAL A 72 2.60 15.81 26.67
CA VAL A 72 1.57 15.26 25.78
C VAL A 72 1.50 16.09 24.50
N ALA A 73 2.59 16.12 23.76
CA ALA A 73 2.52 16.37 22.31
C ALA A 73 2.32 15.02 21.60
N SER A 74 1.32 14.24 22.01
CA SER A 74 1.06 12.88 21.48
C SER A 74 0.33 12.88 20.13
N VAL A 75 0.15 14.06 19.53
CA VAL A 75 -0.58 14.21 18.26
C VAL A 75 0.44 14.17 17.13
N VAL A 76 0.53 13.02 16.48
CA VAL A 76 1.26 12.88 15.22
C VAL A 76 0.39 13.44 14.09
N ASP A 77 0.87 14.46 13.38
CA ASP A 77 0.20 14.95 12.18
C ASP A 77 0.35 13.92 11.05
N ALA A 78 -0.78 13.41 10.56
CA ALA A 78 -0.83 12.48 9.44
C ALA A 78 -0.14 13.03 8.18
N ARG A 79 -0.16 14.35 7.96
CA ARG A 79 0.54 14.99 6.83
C ARG A 79 2.04 14.80 6.93
N ASP A 80 2.61 14.85 8.12
CA ASP A 80 4.04 14.68 8.33
C ASP A 80 4.46 13.22 8.16
N VAL A 81 3.65 12.27 8.64
CA VAL A 81 3.85 10.83 8.38
C VAL A 81 3.84 10.56 6.88
N LEU A 82 2.87 11.10 6.14
CA LEU A 82 2.80 10.92 4.69
C LEU A 82 3.99 11.56 3.96
N ARG A 83 4.45 12.74 4.38
CA ARG A 83 5.65 13.38 3.82
C ARG A 83 6.91 12.56 4.07
N LEU A 84 7.07 12.01 5.28
CA LEU A 84 8.19 11.16 5.65
C LEU A 84 8.17 9.83 4.89
N ALA A 85 7.00 9.20 4.77
CA ALA A 85 6.82 7.97 3.98
C ALA A 85 7.16 8.21 2.50
N LEU A 86 6.68 9.31 1.92
CA LEU A 86 7.04 9.72 0.55
C LEU A 86 8.54 9.91 0.40
N ARG A 87 9.18 10.58 1.37
CA ARG A 87 10.63 10.78 1.35
C ARG A 87 11.39 9.45 1.43
N GLY A 88 10.92 8.51 2.25
CA GLY A 88 11.51 7.18 2.38
C GLY A 88 11.41 6.32 1.11
N LEU A 89 10.40 6.56 0.29
CA LEU A 89 10.18 5.86 -0.99
C LEU A 89 10.86 6.54 -2.19
N ARG A 90 11.29 7.80 -2.06
CA ARG A 90 12.02 8.49 -3.14
C ARG A 90 13.34 7.80 -3.44
N GLY A 91 13.64 7.64 -4.73
CA GLY A 91 14.88 7.01 -5.19
C GLY A 91 14.94 5.50 -4.95
N ARG A 92 13.87 4.87 -4.45
CA ARG A 92 13.75 3.41 -4.41
C ARG A 92 13.29 2.87 -5.76
N GLU A 93 13.50 1.58 -5.93
CA GLU A 93 13.12 0.84 -7.12
C GLU A 93 12.26 -0.37 -6.75
N SER A 94 11.36 -0.75 -7.66
CA SER A 94 10.60 -1.99 -7.58
C SER A 94 11.03 -2.89 -8.74
N GLY A 95 11.87 -3.88 -8.44
CA GLY A 95 12.36 -4.82 -9.46
C GLY A 95 13.19 -4.16 -10.58
N GLY A 96 14.00 -3.16 -10.25
CA GLY A 96 14.83 -2.42 -11.20
C GLY A 96 14.13 -1.27 -11.93
N VAL A 97 12.86 -1.02 -11.63
CA VAL A 97 12.13 0.14 -12.16
C VAL A 97 12.07 1.23 -11.08
N PRO A 98 12.55 2.46 -11.37
CA PRO A 98 12.43 3.60 -10.46
C PRO A 98 10.98 3.88 -10.09
N LEU A 99 10.73 4.07 -8.79
CA LEU A 99 9.39 4.41 -8.33
C LEU A 99 8.98 5.79 -8.84
N GLN A 100 7.78 5.87 -9.39
CA GLN A 100 7.21 7.11 -9.90
C GLN A 100 6.45 7.84 -8.80
N THR A 101 6.65 9.16 -8.67
CA THR A 101 6.02 9.95 -7.61
C THR A 101 4.49 9.85 -7.63
N GLU A 102 3.88 9.92 -8.81
CA GLU A 102 2.43 9.79 -8.96
C GLU A 102 1.93 8.38 -8.64
N ALA A 103 2.68 7.35 -9.00
CA ALA A 103 2.35 5.97 -8.67
C ALA A 103 2.41 5.72 -7.15
N ILE A 104 3.39 6.30 -6.45
CA ILE A 104 3.46 6.26 -4.99
C ILE A 104 2.24 6.98 -4.37
N ARG A 105 1.88 8.17 -4.87
CA ARG A 105 0.69 8.90 -4.38
C ARG A 105 -0.59 8.09 -4.58
N ALA A 106 -0.79 7.53 -5.77
CA ALA A 106 -1.95 6.70 -6.08
C ALA A 106 -2.00 5.45 -5.17
N ALA A 107 -0.86 4.80 -4.94
CA ALA A 107 -0.77 3.65 -4.05
C ALA A 107 -1.09 4.01 -2.58
N LEU A 108 -0.62 5.17 -2.09
CA LEU A 108 -0.99 5.68 -0.76
C LEU A 108 -2.48 5.94 -0.64
N VAL A 109 -3.08 6.61 -1.63
CA VAL A 109 -4.53 6.89 -1.64
C VAL A 109 -5.31 5.58 -1.64
N ALA A 110 -4.96 4.64 -2.51
CA ALA A 110 -5.62 3.33 -2.57
C ALA A 110 -5.49 2.54 -1.26
N ARG A 111 -4.35 2.67 -0.56
CA ARG A 111 -4.10 1.96 0.70
C ARG A 111 -4.87 2.55 1.88
N LEU A 112 -5.06 3.87 1.90
CA LEU A 112 -5.72 4.61 2.97
C LEU A 112 -7.22 4.81 2.73
N ALA A 113 -7.68 4.59 1.50
CA ALA A 113 -9.11 4.62 1.18
C ALA A 113 -9.85 3.61 2.07
N PRO A 114 -11.01 3.97 2.63
CA PRO A 114 -11.83 3.02 3.33
C PRO A 114 -12.21 1.86 2.40
N PRO A 115 -12.32 0.62 2.90
CA PRO A 115 -12.82 -0.47 2.09
C PRO A 115 -14.21 -0.08 1.56
N LEU A 116 -14.44 -0.24 0.26
CA LEU A 116 -15.67 0.14 -0.43
C LEU A 116 -16.82 -0.83 -0.14
N ASP A 117 -16.94 -1.29 1.10
CA ASP A 117 -17.91 -2.31 1.50
C ASP A 117 -18.91 -1.69 2.47
N GLY A 118 -20.09 -1.36 1.93
CA GLY A 118 -21.32 -1.20 2.70
C GLY A 118 -21.78 -2.54 3.29
N SER A 119 -20.99 -3.09 4.21
CA SER A 119 -21.34 -4.29 4.98
C SER A 119 -20.90 -4.09 6.44
N GLY A 120 -21.57 -3.17 7.12
CA GLY A 120 -21.68 -3.16 8.58
C GLY A 120 -23.09 -3.58 8.97
N ALA A 121 -23.34 -4.88 8.96
CA ALA A 121 -24.44 -5.55 9.66
C ALA A 121 -23.84 -6.40 10.78
#